data_AF-A0A7X3G3X8-F1
#
_entry.id   AF-A0A7X3G3X8-F1
#
_cell.length_a   1.000
_cell.length_b   1.000
_cell.length_c   1.000
_cell.angle_alpha   90.00
_cell.angle_beta   90.00
_cell.angle_gamma   90.00
#
_symmetry.space_group_name_H-M   'P 1'
#
loop_
_entity.id
_entity.type
_entity.pdbx_description
1 polymer ?
#
loop_
_entity_poly.entity_id
_entity_poly.type
_entity_poly.pdbx_seq_one_letter_code
_entity_poly.pdbx_strand_id
1 'polypeptide(L)'
;MRFAIVEGTKSVAGLLFWSAGHVVNALVLLAGGIYVLFCVAWLHAPLLDVLRVTATMALPVLGLAWLCRWGGRRLWKPAPAPSPVRRGLVAVAGVAVVIACGSVVRTGVRDYQCSVDRSRHAAGTQKDGVEHVCAIDLDRYDIGFQSLARATRKLAFPPVDLAHTPFAQFESLGGRAEFVNDIPSRLYRGFRMPDGHQVTLFEHDMSADGSRSWRDPKDEPERINGLPARLVILETSSGKAVSVLSWFEGRRGYQLWVDANVVRVPLRDRLFALAASLPRAIPACPNEPPRPPLRFDADGNPVAEPMPQVLTQAQMDAIVDGSRRPCK
;
A
#
# COMPACT_ATOMS: atom_id res chain seq x y z
N MET A 1 -42.54 5.31 68.57
CA MET A 1 -42.65 4.34 67.45
C MET A 1 -41.68 4.75 66.35
N ARG A 2 -40.69 3.90 66.02
CA ARG A 2 -39.70 4.15 64.97
C ARG A 2 -40.32 3.79 63.61
N PHE A 3 -40.19 4.67 62.63
CA PHE A 3 -40.54 4.41 61.24
C PHE A 3 -39.57 3.36 60.67
N ALA A 4 -40.11 2.23 60.21
CA ALA A 4 -39.38 1.26 59.42
C ALA A 4 -39.22 1.79 57.99
N ILE A 5 -37.98 2.08 57.61
CA ILE A 5 -37.59 2.36 56.22
C ILE A 5 -37.63 1.01 55.49
N VAL A 6 -38.52 0.87 54.52
CA VAL A 6 -38.58 -0.32 53.65
C VAL A 6 -37.39 -0.29 52.68
N GLU A 7 -36.63 -1.38 52.69
CA GLU A 7 -35.40 -1.63 51.92
C GLU A 7 -35.62 -1.70 50.39
N GLY A 8 -34.93 -0.82 49.67
CA GLY A 8 -34.09 -1.12 48.49
C GLY A 8 -34.61 -2.01 47.34
N THR A 9 -35.42 -1.46 46.43
CA THR A 9 -35.62 -2.07 45.10
C THR A 9 -34.36 -1.89 44.24
N LYS A 10 -33.70 -3.00 43.88
CA LYS A 10 -32.51 -3.05 43.01
C LYS A 10 -32.81 -2.42 41.64
N SER A 11 -31.87 -1.64 41.10
CA SER A 11 -32.01 -1.01 39.78
C SER A 11 -32.13 -2.05 38.66
N VAL A 12 -33.28 -2.08 37.98
CA VAL A 12 -33.55 -2.95 36.81
C VAL A 12 -32.54 -2.69 35.69
N ALA A 13 -32.11 -1.43 35.52
CA ALA A 13 -31.07 -1.08 34.55
C ALA A 13 -29.71 -1.71 34.90
N GLY A 14 -29.35 -1.75 36.19
CA GLY A 14 -28.12 -2.41 36.65
C GLY A 14 -28.13 -3.93 36.38
N LEU A 15 -29.28 -4.58 36.57
CA LEU A 15 -29.47 -6.00 36.28
C LEU A 15 -29.34 -6.31 34.79
N LEU A 16 -29.95 -5.49 33.93
CA LEU A 16 -29.90 -5.64 32.47
C LEU A 16 -28.48 -5.42 31.90
N PHE A 17 -27.75 -4.42 32.38
CA PHE A 17 -26.36 -4.20 31.96
C PHE A 17 -25.42 -5.32 32.42
N TRP A 18 -25.68 -5.88 33.61
CA TRP A 18 -24.91 -6.99 34.14
C TRP A 18 -25.16 -8.29 33.36
N SER A 19 -26.43 -8.62 33.08
CA SER A 19 -26.77 -9.80 32.29
C SER A 19 -26.33 -9.68 30.83
N ALA A 20 -26.47 -8.50 30.21
CA ALA A 20 -25.99 -8.25 28.85
C ALA A 20 -24.48 -8.50 28.70
N GLY A 21 -23.67 -8.11 29.68
CA GLY A 21 -22.24 -8.41 29.68
C GLY A 21 -21.93 -9.91 29.69
N HIS A 22 -22.72 -10.71 30.40
CA HIS A 22 -22.57 -12.18 30.41
C HIS A 22 -22.98 -12.81 29.08
N VAL A 23 -24.08 -12.35 28.49
CA VAL A 23 -24.55 -12.83 27.18
C VAL A 23 -23.54 -12.51 26.08
N VAL A 24 -23.00 -11.29 26.07
CA VAL A 24 -21.98 -10.89 25.09
C VAL A 24 -20.72 -11.73 25.23
N ASN A 25 -20.23 -11.98 26.46
CA ASN A 25 -19.07 -12.85 26.68
C ASN A 25 -19.31 -14.27 26.15
N ALA A 26 -20.48 -14.84 26.42
CA ALA A 26 -20.82 -16.19 25.95
C ALA A 26 -20.87 -16.27 24.42
N LEU A 27 -21.49 -15.28 23.77
CA LEU A 27 -21.58 -15.22 22.31
C LEU A 27 -20.21 -15.04 21.65
N VAL A 28 -19.34 -14.19 22.21
CA VAL A 28 -17.98 -13.97 21.68
C VAL A 28 -17.12 -15.22 21.81
N LEU A 29 -17.20 -15.92 22.94
CA LEU A 29 -16.46 -17.17 23.14
C LEU A 29 -16.96 -18.28 22.20
N LEU A 30 -18.28 -18.38 22.02
CA LEU A 30 -18.88 -19.38 21.12
C LEU A 30 -18.54 -19.08 19.65
N ALA A 31 -18.64 -17.82 19.21
CA ALA A 31 -18.24 -17.42 17.88
C ALA A 31 -16.74 -17.61 17.63
N GLY A 32 -15.89 -17.25 18.60
CA GLY A 32 -14.45 -17.48 18.54
C GLY A 32 -14.10 -18.96 18.45
N GLY A 33 -14.77 -19.81 19.25
CA GLY A 33 -14.60 -21.27 19.20
C GLY A 33 -14.99 -21.88 17.86
N ILE A 34 -16.15 -21.49 17.31
CA ILE A 34 -16.61 -21.94 15.98
C ILE A 34 -15.62 -21.48 14.89
N TYR A 35 -15.15 -20.23 14.95
CA TYR A 35 -14.18 -19.70 14.00
C TYR A 35 -12.85 -20.48 14.04
N VAL A 36 -12.31 -20.73 15.24
CA VAL A 36 -11.08 -21.52 15.40
C VAL A 36 -11.27 -22.93 14.84
N LEU A 37 -12.39 -23.58 15.16
CA LEU A 37 -12.68 -24.93 14.68
C LEU A 37 -12.81 -24.97 13.15
N PHE A 38 -13.49 -23.99 12.54
CA PHE A 38 -13.59 -23.87 11.09
C PHE A 38 -12.20 -23.65 10.45
N CYS A 39 -11.41 -22.69 10.95
CA CYS A 39 -10.12 -22.39 10.37
C CYS A 39 -9.12 -23.56 10.50
N VAL A 40 -9.08 -24.23 11.64
CA VAL A 40 -8.11 -25.31 11.87
C VAL A 40 -8.57 -26.63 11.25
N ALA A 41 -9.83 -27.03 11.43
CA ALA A 41 -10.31 -28.32 10.97
C ALA A 41 -10.66 -28.33 9.47
N TRP A 42 -11.19 -27.22 8.93
CA TRP A 42 -11.60 -27.15 7.53
C TRP A 42 -10.56 -26.48 6.63
N LEU A 43 -9.94 -25.39 7.08
CA LEU A 43 -8.97 -24.66 6.26
C LEU A 43 -7.52 -25.12 6.49
N HIS A 44 -7.29 -26.05 7.41
CA HIS A 44 -5.96 -26.56 7.79
C HIS A 44 -4.98 -25.44 8.19
N ALA A 45 -5.52 -24.36 8.76
CA ALA A 45 -4.72 -23.21 9.18
C ALA A 45 -3.91 -23.52 10.45
N PRO A 46 -2.69 -22.96 10.59
CA PRO A 46 -1.88 -23.15 11.79
C PRO A 46 -2.58 -22.59 13.03
N LEU A 47 -2.83 -23.46 14.01
CA LEU A 47 -3.61 -23.17 15.22
C LEU A 47 -3.14 -21.90 15.96
N LEU A 48 -1.82 -21.70 16.07
CA LEU A 48 -1.26 -20.54 16.79
C LEU A 48 -1.62 -19.21 16.14
N ASP A 49 -1.66 -19.14 14.81
CA ASP A 49 -2.01 -17.90 14.11
C ASP A 49 -3.51 -17.64 14.21
N VAL A 50 -4.33 -18.68 14.05
CA VAL A 50 -5.78 -18.60 14.23
C VAL A 50 -6.13 -18.13 15.64
N LEU A 51 -5.44 -18.65 16.67
CA LEU A 51 -5.64 -18.20 18.06
C LEU A 51 -5.21 -16.75 18.27
N ARG A 52 -4.10 -16.30 17.68
CA ARG A 52 -3.67 -14.89 17.76
C ARG A 52 -4.69 -13.95 17.12
N VAL A 53 -5.20 -14.28 15.93
CA VAL A 53 -6.25 -13.48 15.27
C VAL A 53 -7.54 -13.50 16.10
N THR A 54 -7.95 -14.67 16.58
CA THR A 54 -9.16 -14.78 17.40
C THR A 54 -9.04 -13.97 18.69
N ALA A 55 -7.87 -13.99 19.34
CA ALA A 55 -7.59 -13.22 20.54
C ALA A 55 -7.60 -11.70 20.28
N THR A 56 -6.95 -11.24 19.21
CA THR A 56 -6.94 -9.81 18.85
C THR A 56 -8.34 -9.28 18.52
N MET A 57 -9.22 -10.11 17.96
CA MET A 57 -10.62 -9.77 17.70
C MET A 57 -11.52 -9.85 18.95
N ALA A 58 -11.31 -10.87 19.79
CA ALA A 58 -12.17 -11.12 20.96
C ALA A 58 -11.84 -10.22 22.15
N LEU A 59 -10.57 -9.92 22.40
CA LEU A 59 -10.13 -9.17 23.59
C LEU A 59 -10.75 -7.76 23.71
N PRO A 60 -10.88 -6.94 22.65
CA PRO A 60 -11.55 -5.64 22.74
C PRO A 60 -13.02 -5.78 23.13
N VAL A 61 -13.73 -6.75 22.56
CA VAL A 61 -15.16 -6.99 22.83
C VAL A 61 -15.37 -7.53 24.23
N LEU A 62 -14.53 -8.46 24.68
CA LEU A 62 -14.53 -8.98 26.06
C LEU A 62 -14.17 -7.89 27.07
N GLY A 63 -13.23 -7.00 26.73
CA GLY A 63 -12.88 -5.83 27.55
C GLY A 63 -14.05 -4.85 27.72
N LEU A 64 -14.79 -4.58 26.64
CA LEU A 64 -16.01 -3.76 26.68
C LEU A 64 -17.14 -4.42 27.47
N ALA A 65 -17.38 -5.71 27.26
CA ALA A 65 -18.36 -6.48 28.02
C ALA A 65 -18.02 -6.50 29.52
N TRP A 66 -16.73 -6.56 29.86
CA TRP A 66 -16.25 -6.43 31.24
C TRP A 66 -16.53 -5.03 31.81
N LEU A 67 -16.29 -3.96 31.05
CA LEU A 67 -16.63 -2.59 31.44
C LEU A 67 -18.14 -2.39 31.65
N CYS A 68 -18.98 -2.96 30.78
CA CYS A 68 -20.44 -2.98 30.93
C CYS A 68 -20.86 -3.72 32.20
N ARG A 69 -20.25 -4.88 32.48
CA ARG A 69 -20.51 -5.65 33.71
C ARG A 69 -20.09 -4.88 34.95
N TRP A 70 -18.95 -4.21 34.91
CA TRP A 70 -18.43 -3.40 36.00
C TRP A 70 -19.29 -2.16 36.24
N GLY A 71 -19.72 -1.48 35.17
CA GLY A 71 -20.65 -0.36 35.21
C GLY A 71 -22.03 -0.76 35.74
N GLY A 72 -22.59 -1.88 35.28
CA GLY A 72 -23.84 -2.46 35.80
C GLY A 72 -23.75 -2.79 37.29
N ARG A 73 -22.62 -3.35 37.74
CA ARG A 73 -22.35 -3.63 39.17
C ARG A 73 -22.28 -2.35 40.01
N ARG A 74 -21.78 -1.24 39.46
CA ARG A 74 -21.75 0.07 40.14
C ARG A 74 -23.12 0.76 40.15
N LEU A 75 -23.89 0.64 39.07
CA LEU A 75 -25.28 1.11 38.94
C LEU A 75 -26.30 0.27 39.74
N TRP A 76 -25.83 -0.83 40.34
CA TRP A 76 -26.61 -1.65 41.25
C TRP A 76 -26.82 -0.98 42.62
N LYS A 77 -26.04 0.06 42.93
CA LYS A 77 -26.28 0.98 44.05
C LYS A 77 -27.26 2.07 43.61
N PRO A 78 -28.19 2.53 44.48
CA PRO A 78 -29.18 3.53 44.10
C PRO A 78 -28.47 4.84 43.72
N ALA A 79 -28.46 5.13 42.42
CA ALA A 79 -28.07 6.43 41.87
C ALA A 79 -29.29 7.00 41.13
N PRO A 80 -29.50 8.32 41.16
CA PRO A 80 -30.64 8.95 40.49
C PRO A 80 -30.64 8.64 39.00
N ALA A 81 -31.85 8.48 38.43
CA ALA A 81 -32.07 7.99 37.08
C ALA A 81 -31.28 8.80 36.03
N PRO A 82 -30.55 8.15 35.10
CA PRO A 82 -29.85 8.85 34.04
C PRO A 82 -30.85 9.49 33.06
N SER A 83 -30.59 10.75 32.70
CA SER A 83 -31.38 11.53 31.75
C SER A 83 -31.41 10.86 30.35
N PRO A 84 -32.47 11.09 29.55
CA PRO A 84 -32.64 10.48 28.21
C PRO A 84 -31.47 10.77 27.26
N VAL A 85 -30.81 11.93 27.40
CA VAL A 85 -29.61 12.32 26.64
C VAL A 85 -28.45 11.34 26.89
N ARG A 86 -28.28 10.86 28.12
CA ARG A 86 -27.23 9.92 28.51
C ARG A 86 -27.48 8.51 27.96
N ARG A 87 -28.74 8.11 27.77
CA ARG A 87 -29.12 6.83 27.15
C ARG A 87 -28.86 6.85 25.63
N GLY A 88 -29.16 7.97 24.97
CA GLY A 88 -28.87 8.17 23.55
C GLY A 88 -27.37 8.10 23.25
N LEU A 89 -26.54 8.78 24.03
CA LEU A 89 -25.07 8.77 23.87
C LEU A 89 -24.45 7.37 24.02
N VAL A 90 -24.95 6.56 24.95
CA VAL A 90 -24.46 5.17 25.14
C VAL A 90 -24.87 4.26 23.97
N ALA A 91 -26.09 4.43 23.44
CA ALA A 91 -26.54 3.66 22.27
C ALA A 91 -25.73 4.03 21.01
N VAL A 92 -25.48 5.32 20.78
CA VAL A 92 -24.68 5.80 19.64
C VAL A 92 -23.22 5.33 19.75
N ALA A 93 -22.63 5.39 20.95
CA ALA A 93 -21.29 4.86 21.19
C ALA A 93 -21.22 3.33 20.97
N GLY A 94 -22.25 2.58 21.39
CA GLY A 94 -22.33 1.13 21.14
C GLY A 94 -22.39 0.78 19.66
N VAL A 95 -23.20 1.49 18.87
CA VAL A 95 -23.29 1.29 17.41
C VAL A 95 -21.97 1.65 16.71
N ALA A 96 -21.34 2.76 17.09
CA ALA A 96 -20.05 3.17 16.54
C ALA A 96 -18.95 2.13 16.80
N VAL A 97 -18.95 1.52 17.98
CA VAL A 97 -17.99 0.46 18.35
C VAL A 97 -18.25 -0.83 17.58
N VAL A 98 -19.51 -1.25 17.40
CA VAL A 98 -19.84 -2.45 16.59
C VAL A 98 -19.43 -2.25 15.13
N ILE A 99 -19.67 -1.06 14.56
CA ILE A 99 -19.24 -0.73 13.20
C ILE A 99 -17.70 -0.73 13.10
N ALA A 100 -17.01 -0.12 14.06
CA ALA A 100 -15.55 -0.09 14.10
C ALA A 100 -14.94 -1.51 14.24
N CYS A 101 -15.46 -2.34 15.15
CA CYS A 101 -15.04 -3.74 15.29
C CYS A 101 -15.34 -4.55 14.03
N GLY A 102 -16.51 -4.38 13.41
CA GLY A 102 -16.85 -5.04 12.15
C GLY A 102 -15.91 -4.67 10.99
N SER A 103 -15.50 -3.40 10.91
CA SER A 103 -14.49 -2.97 9.93
C SER A 103 -13.12 -3.58 10.18
N VAL A 104 -12.66 -3.64 11.43
CA VAL A 104 -11.36 -4.23 11.81
C VAL A 104 -11.34 -5.74 11.54
N VAL A 105 -12.44 -6.44 11.80
CA VAL A 105 -12.59 -7.88 11.50
C VAL A 105 -12.53 -8.12 9.99
N ARG A 106 -13.24 -7.30 9.20
CA ARG A 106 -13.27 -7.45 7.73
C ARG A 106 -11.90 -7.15 7.10
N THR A 107 -11.16 -6.16 7.59
CA THR A 107 -9.82 -5.86 7.08
C THR A 107 -8.83 -6.96 7.50
N GLY A 108 -8.83 -7.39 8.76
CA GLY A 108 -7.93 -8.44 9.25
C GLY A 108 -8.15 -9.80 8.57
N VAL A 109 -9.40 -10.19 8.29
CA VAL A 109 -9.69 -11.44 7.54
C VAL A 109 -9.22 -11.34 6.09
N ARG A 110 -9.41 -10.18 5.43
CA ARG A 110 -8.91 -9.95 4.07
C ARG A 110 -7.40 -10.06 4.02
N ASP A 111 -6.69 -9.38 4.91
CA ASP A 111 -5.22 -9.40 4.94
C ASP A 111 -4.67 -10.81 5.21
N TYR A 112 -5.33 -11.56 6.09
CA TYR A 112 -4.94 -12.95 6.40
C TYR A 112 -5.20 -13.91 5.22
N GLN A 113 -6.38 -13.86 4.60
CA GLN A 113 -6.68 -14.66 3.40
C GLN A 113 -5.66 -14.39 2.30
N CYS A 114 -5.26 -13.13 2.17
CA CYS A 114 -4.30 -12.69 1.20
C CYS A 114 -2.86 -13.17 1.46
N SER A 115 -2.44 -13.24 2.73
CA SER A 115 -1.16 -13.83 3.12
C SER A 115 -1.12 -15.35 2.86
N VAL A 116 -2.23 -16.04 3.09
CA VAL A 116 -2.37 -17.48 2.82
C VAL A 116 -2.32 -17.75 1.30
N ASP A 117 -3.00 -16.92 0.50
CA ASP A 117 -2.96 -17.02 -0.96
C ASP A 117 -1.56 -16.72 -1.52
N ARG A 118 -0.87 -15.68 -1.02
CA ARG A 118 0.53 -15.37 -1.40
C ARG A 118 1.47 -16.56 -1.17
N SER A 119 1.25 -17.30 -0.08
CA SER A 119 2.05 -18.48 0.28
C SER A 119 1.76 -19.68 -0.62
N ARG A 120 0.52 -19.83 -1.11
CA ARG A 120 0.13 -20.88 -2.07
C ARG A 120 0.61 -20.57 -3.50
N HIS A 121 0.66 -19.30 -3.86
CA HIS A 121 0.97 -18.87 -5.24
C HIS A 121 2.45 -18.56 -5.50
N ALA A 122 3.32 -18.52 -4.47
CA ALA A 122 4.77 -18.37 -4.65
C ALA A 122 5.40 -19.47 -5.54
N ALA A 123 4.77 -20.65 -5.63
CA ALA A 123 5.18 -21.73 -6.54
C ALA A 123 4.60 -21.59 -7.97
N GLY A 124 3.60 -20.74 -8.18
CA GLY A 124 2.89 -20.54 -9.46
C GLY A 124 3.49 -19.46 -10.35
N THR A 125 4.06 -18.40 -9.75
CA THR A 125 4.60 -17.22 -10.47
C THR A 125 5.65 -17.58 -11.54
N GLN A 126 6.37 -18.69 -11.36
CA GLN A 126 7.37 -19.15 -12.31
C GLN A 126 6.79 -19.80 -13.58
N LYS A 127 5.50 -20.19 -13.59
CA LYS A 127 4.87 -20.94 -14.69
C LYS A 127 4.07 -20.08 -15.67
N ASP A 128 3.38 -19.05 -15.21
CA ASP A 128 2.50 -18.21 -16.03
C ASP A 128 3.00 -16.76 -16.18
N GLY A 129 4.07 -16.39 -15.46
CA GLY A 129 4.62 -15.03 -15.47
C GLY A 129 3.72 -14.01 -14.78
N VAL A 130 2.75 -14.48 -13.97
CA VAL A 130 1.80 -13.63 -13.23
C VAL A 130 2.08 -13.76 -11.74
N GLU A 131 2.29 -12.63 -11.08
CA GLU A 131 2.43 -12.55 -9.63
C GLU A 131 1.05 -12.31 -9.01
N HIS A 132 0.59 -13.28 -8.22
CA HIS A 132 -0.67 -13.15 -7.50
C HIS A 132 -0.50 -12.28 -6.25
N VAL A 133 -1.21 -11.16 -6.21
CA VAL A 133 -1.06 -10.13 -5.19
C VAL A 133 -2.38 -9.78 -4.50
N CYS A 134 -2.25 -9.04 -3.40
CA CYS A 134 -3.38 -8.49 -2.69
C CYS A 134 -3.92 -7.24 -3.34
N ALA A 135 -5.21 -6.96 -3.11
CA ALA A 135 -5.84 -5.75 -3.62
C ALA A 135 -5.09 -4.48 -3.15
N ILE A 136 -4.63 -4.46 -1.89
CA ILE A 136 -3.86 -3.35 -1.33
C ILE A 136 -2.49 -3.15 -2.03
N ASP A 137 -1.89 -4.22 -2.55
CA ASP A 137 -0.63 -4.11 -3.30
C ASP A 137 -0.83 -3.37 -4.63
N LEU A 138 -2.07 -3.35 -5.16
CA LEU A 138 -2.41 -2.62 -6.38
C LEU A 138 -2.70 -1.13 -6.12
N ASP A 139 -2.98 -0.72 -4.89
CA ASP A 139 -3.33 0.67 -4.56
C ASP A 139 -2.19 1.66 -4.89
N ARG A 140 -0.94 1.19 -4.90
CA ARG A 140 0.23 1.99 -5.31
C ARG A 140 0.18 2.43 -6.78
N TYR A 141 -0.60 1.76 -7.62
CA TYR A 141 -0.77 2.09 -9.04
C TYR A 141 -2.00 2.96 -9.29
N ASP A 142 -2.83 3.18 -8.26
CA ASP A 142 -3.95 4.12 -8.30
C ASP A 142 -3.46 5.53 -7.98
N ILE A 143 -3.02 6.24 -9.03
CA ILE A 143 -2.44 7.57 -8.89
C ILE A 143 -3.50 8.64 -9.08
N GLY A 144 -3.76 9.39 -8.00
CA GLY A 144 -4.51 10.65 -8.10
C GLY A 144 -3.72 11.68 -8.92
N PHE A 145 -4.22 12.03 -10.10
CA PHE A 145 -3.61 13.01 -11.00
C PHE A 145 -4.11 14.43 -10.76
N GLN A 146 -3.24 15.40 -11.00
CA GLN A 146 -3.57 16.82 -11.09
C GLN A 146 -3.23 17.35 -12.48
N SER A 147 -3.51 18.62 -12.78
CA SER A 147 -3.13 19.19 -14.08
C SER A 147 -1.63 19.04 -14.33
N LEU A 148 -1.27 18.65 -15.56
CA LEU A 148 0.13 18.39 -15.93
C LEU A 148 1.01 19.62 -15.74
N ALA A 149 0.49 20.82 -16.04
CA ALA A 149 1.18 22.09 -15.81
C ALA A 149 1.51 22.35 -14.33
N ARG A 150 0.65 21.88 -13.40
CA ARG A 150 0.92 21.98 -11.96
C ARG A 150 1.96 20.96 -11.52
N ALA A 151 1.88 19.73 -12.04
CA ALA A 151 2.82 18.67 -11.71
C ALA A 151 4.26 18.97 -12.16
N THR A 152 4.42 19.62 -13.33
CA THR A 152 5.73 19.86 -13.94
C THR A 152 6.39 21.16 -13.51
N ARG A 153 5.68 22.10 -12.86
CA ARG A 153 6.17 23.46 -12.55
C ARG A 153 7.51 23.50 -11.79
N LYS A 154 7.75 22.54 -10.90
CA LYS A 154 8.96 22.50 -10.06
C LYS A 154 9.84 21.27 -10.37
N LEU A 155 9.56 20.54 -11.44
CA LEU A 155 10.24 19.30 -11.74
C LEU A 155 11.74 19.55 -11.96
N ALA A 156 12.58 18.70 -11.39
CA ALA A 156 14.03 18.86 -11.44
C ALA A 156 14.65 18.39 -12.77
N PHE A 157 13.84 17.95 -13.72
CA PHE A 157 14.26 17.43 -15.02
C PHE A 157 13.22 17.76 -16.10
N PRO A 158 13.61 17.83 -17.38
CA PRO A 158 12.68 17.93 -18.48
C PRO A 158 12.00 16.58 -18.77
N PRO A 159 10.67 16.45 -18.69
CA PRO A 159 9.96 15.23 -19.08
C PRO A 159 10.18 14.91 -20.55
N VAL A 160 10.09 13.63 -20.94
CA VAL A 160 10.14 13.29 -22.37
C VAL A 160 8.96 13.89 -23.12
N ASP A 161 9.25 14.47 -24.29
CA ASP A 161 8.23 15.03 -25.17
C ASP A 161 7.41 13.91 -25.80
N LEU A 162 6.08 13.98 -25.64
CA LEU A 162 5.16 12.97 -26.14
C LEU A 162 4.39 13.43 -27.38
N ALA A 163 4.59 14.67 -27.84
CA ALA A 163 3.81 15.28 -28.92
C ALA A 163 3.83 14.46 -30.23
N HIS A 164 4.94 13.75 -30.48
CA HIS A 164 5.14 12.93 -31.68
C HIS A 164 5.12 11.42 -31.40
N THR A 165 4.44 11.01 -30.33
CA THR A 165 4.30 9.60 -29.92
C THR A 165 2.81 9.20 -29.92
N PRO A 166 2.48 7.89 -29.87
CA PRO A 166 1.09 7.46 -29.77
C PRO A 166 0.36 7.98 -28.53
N PHE A 167 1.08 8.39 -27.46
CA PHE A 167 0.48 9.03 -26.29
C PHE A 167 -0.27 10.33 -26.62
N ALA A 168 0.11 11.03 -27.69
CA ALA A 168 -0.58 12.25 -28.13
C ALA A 168 -2.04 12.01 -28.55
N GLN A 169 -2.41 10.75 -28.84
CA GLN A 169 -3.78 10.36 -29.21
C GLN A 169 -4.64 9.99 -28.00
N PHE A 170 -4.05 9.91 -26.80
CA PHE A 170 -4.75 9.47 -25.60
C PHE A 170 -5.33 10.64 -24.83
N GLU A 171 -6.45 10.42 -24.13
CA GLU A 171 -7.00 11.43 -23.24
C GLU A 171 -6.07 11.56 -22.03
N SER A 172 -5.49 12.75 -21.83
CA SER A 172 -4.62 13.02 -20.68
C SER A 172 -5.45 13.07 -19.39
N LEU A 173 -5.10 12.22 -18.43
CA LEU A 173 -5.63 12.25 -17.05
C LEU A 173 -4.85 13.26 -16.17
N GLY A 174 -3.71 13.74 -16.65
CA GLY A 174 -2.86 14.72 -15.96
C GLY A 174 -1.54 14.11 -15.50
N GLY A 175 -0.96 14.68 -14.44
CA GLY A 175 0.30 14.20 -13.90
C GLY A 175 0.45 14.41 -12.39
N ARG A 176 1.46 13.77 -11.82
CA ARG A 176 1.84 13.90 -10.40
C ARG A 176 3.35 13.82 -10.30
N ALA A 177 3.97 14.78 -9.61
CA ALA A 177 5.40 14.71 -9.30
C ALA A 177 5.61 14.12 -7.90
N GLU A 178 6.68 13.36 -7.73
CA GLU A 178 7.12 12.83 -6.45
C GLU A 178 8.54 13.28 -6.14
N PHE A 179 8.81 13.40 -4.84
CA PHE A 179 10.08 13.88 -4.31
C PHE A 179 10.93 12.69 -3.84
N VAL A 180 12.21 12.72 -4.18
CA VAL A 180 13.25 11.86 -3.62
C VAL A 180 14.27 12.78 -2.97
N ASN A 181 14.47 12.64 -1.65
CA ASN A 181 15.37 13.53 -0.89
C ASN A 181 15.07 15.02 -1.15
N ASP A 182 13.79 15.40 -1.06
CA ASP A 182 13.27 16.76 -1.33
C ASP A 182 13.48 17.30 -2.76
N ILE A 183 13.92 16.45 -3.69
CA ILE A 183 14.08 16.80 -5.10
C ILE A 183 12.93 16.18 -5.90
N PRO A 184 12.11 16.97 -6.62
CA PRO A 184 11.04 16.45 -7.47
C PRO A 184 11.63 15.83 -8.73
N SER A 185 12.15 14.62 -8.59
CA SER A 185 12.88 13.86 -9.61
C SER A 185 12.04 12.73 -10.23
N ARG A 186 10.77 12.61 -9.83
CA ARG A 186 9.83 11.61 -10.35
C ARG A 186 8.58 12.27 -10.91
N LEU A 187 8.09 11.75 -12.03
CA LEU A 187 6.85 12.19 -12.66
C LEU A 187 6.02 10.99 -13.10
N TYR A 188 4.75 10.99 -12.72
CA TYR A 188 3.71 10.13 -13.28
C TYR A 188 2.86 10.95 -14.24
N ARG A 189 2.54 10.39 -15.40
CA ARG A 189 1.63 10.95 -16.39
C ARG A 189 0.58 9.91 -16.72
N GLY A 190 -0.68 10.21 -16.45
CA GLY A 190 -1.80 9.31 -16.68
C GLY A 190 -2.49 9.59 -17.99
N PHE A 191 -2.90 8.53 -18.69
CA PHE A 191 -3.61 8.60 -19.95
C PHE A 191 -4.72 7.55 -19.99
N ARG A 192 -5.82 7.86 -20.68
CA ARG A 192 -6.87 6.91 -21.02
C ARG A 192 -6.78 6.59 -22.50
N MET A 193 -6.55 5.31 -22.78
CA MET A 193 -6.42 4.75 -24.11
C MET A 193 -7.80 4.69 -24.79
N PRO A 194 -7.87 4.67 -26.14
CA PRO A 194 -9.13 4.61 -26.89
C PRO A 194 -10.00 3.37 -26.60
N ASP A 195 -9.39 2.28 -26.13
CA ASP A 195 -10.07 1.04 -25.73
C ASP A 195 -10.55 1.07 -24.26
N GLY A 196 -10.41 2.21 -23.58
CA GLY A 196 -10.90 2.43 -22.22
C GLY A 196 -9.88 2.11 -21.12
N HIS A 197 -8.75 1.47 -21.46
CA HIS A 197 -7.70 1.16 -20.51
C HIS A 197 -6.96 2.41 -20.03
N GLN A 198 -6.54 2.41 -18.77
CA GLN A 198 -5.67 3.43 -18.23
C GLN A 198 -4.20 3.01 -18.38
N VAL A 199 -3.39 3.89 -18.96
CA VAL A 199 -1.93 3.75 -18.99
C VAL A 199 -1.26 4.89 -18.22
N THR A 200 -0.29 4.54 -17.38
CA THR A 200 0.52 5.51 -16.64
C THR A 200 1.97 5.40 -17.08
N LEU A 201 2.55 6.53 -17.51
CA LEU A 201 3.99 6.67 -17.74
C LEU A 201 4.64 7.25 -16.49
N PHE A 202 5.58 6.52 -15.92
CA PHE A 202 6.45 6.98 -14.86
C PHE A 202 7.86 7.25 -15.39
N GLU A 203 8.42 8.38 -14.97
CA GLU A 203 9.77 8.82 -15.27
C GLU A 203 10.49 9.17 -13.98
N HIS A 204 11.73 8.71 -13.84
CA HIS A 204 12.61 9.05 -12.72
C HIS A 204 13.97 9.51 -13.24
N ASP A 205 14.33 10.77 -13.00
CA ASP A 205 15.70 11.24 -13.24
C ASP A 205 16.58 11.02 -12.03
N MET A 206 17.37 9.95 -12.05
CA MET A 206 18.31 9.69 -10.95
C MET A 206 19.51 10.65 -10.98
N SER A 207 19.78 11.34 -12.10
CA SER A 207 20.84 12.37 -12.16
C SER A 207 20.47 13.64 -11.39
N ALA A 208 19.19 13.94 -11.28
CA ALA A 208 18.70 15.09 -10.51
C ALA A 208 18.80 14.87 -8.99
N ASP A 209 18.50 13.67 -8.49
CA ASP A 209 18.43 13.39 -7.04
C ASP A 209 19.62 12.63 -6.46
N GLY A 210 20.50 12.08 -7.31
CA GLY A 210 21.68 11.32 -6.92
C GLY A 210 21.40 9.86 -6.54
N SER A 211 20.13 9.42 -6.62
CA SER A 211 19.69 8.07 -6.29
C SER A 211 20.26 7.04 -7.27
N ARG A 212 20.16 5.76 -6.89
CA ARG A 212 20.70 4.65 -7.67
C ARG A 212 19.62 3.58 -7.80
N SER A 213 19.54 2.99 -8.97
CA SER A 213 18.81 1.76 -9.20
C SER A 213 19.72 0.80 -9.93
N TRP A 214 19.77 -0.42 -9.44
CA TRP A 214 20.47 -1.52 -10.08
C TRP A 214 19.48 -2.67 -10.22
N ARG A 215 19.58 -3.38 -11.34
CA ARG A 215 18.83 -4.61 -11.63
C ARG A 215 19.81 -5.60 -12.25
N ASP A 216 19.70 -6.86 -11.86
CA ASP A 216 20.45 -7.93 -12.52
C ASP A 216 19.92 -8.08 -13.95
N PRO A 217 20.77 -7.97 -14.99
CA PRO A 217 20.35 -8.19 -16.38
C PRO A 217 19.67 -9.55 -16.62
N LYS A 218 19.94 -10.56 -15.79
CA LYS A 218 19.28 -11.88 -15.86
C LYS A 218 17.80 -11.82 -15.49
N ASP A 219 17.40 -10.84 -14.67
CA ASP A 219 16.02 -10.61 -14.26
C ASP A 219 15.24 -9.73 -15.27
N GLU A 220 15.88 -9.39 -16.38
CA GLU A 220 15.35 -8.51 -17.43
C GLU A 220 15.33 -9.25 -18.78
N PRO A 221 14.39 -10.19 -18.97
CA PRO A 221 14.33 -10.98 -20.20
C PRO A 221 13.83 -10.16 -21.40
N GLU A 222 13.16 -9.05 -21.16
CA GLU A 222 12.51 -8.23 -22.19
C GLU A 222 13.47 -7.19 -22.77
N ARG A 223 13.14 -6.62 -23.94
CA ARG A 223 13.92 -5.56 -24.57
C ARG A 223 13.07 -4.41 -25.08
N ILE A 224 13.48 -3.18 -24.80
CA ILE A 224 12.89 -1.95 -25.36
C ILE A 224 13.99 -1.16 -26.06
N ASN A 225 13.89 -1.01 -27.38
CA ASN A 225 14.95 -0.38 -28.20
C ASN A 225 16.35 -0.97 -27.93
N GLY A 226 16.42 -2.30 -27.72
CA GLY A 226 17.65 -3.02 -27.40
C GLY A 226 18.11 -2.92 -25.93
N LEU A 227 17.47 -2.09 -25.11
CA LEU A 227 17.78 -1.95 -23.68
C LEU A 227 17.09 -3.06 -22.88
N PRO A 228 17.77 -3.62 -21.86
CA PRO A 228 17.15 -4.53 -20.91
C PRO A 228 15.89 -3.96 -20.25
N ALA A 229 14.85 -4.78 -20.17
CA ALA A 229 13.57 -4.41 -19.60
C ALA A 229 12.94 -5.60 -18.85
N ARG A 230 12.00 -5.27 -17.96
CA ARG A 230 11.24 -6.26 -17.20
C ARG A 230 9.74 -5.95 -17.27
N LEU A 231 8.97 -6.96 -17.64
CA LEU A 231 7.52 -6.97 -17.50
C LEU A 231 7.15 -7.76 -16.24
N VAL A 232 6.34 -7.16 -15.38
CA VAL A 232 5.72 -7.82 -14.22
C VAL A 232 4.21 -7.68 -14.34
N ILE A 233 3.48 -8.77 -14.14
CA ILE A 233 2.02 -8.78 -14.18
C ILE A 233 1.53 -9.10 -12.77
N LEU A 234 0.79 -8.17 -12.18
CA LEU A 234 0.24 -8.31 -10.84
C LEU A 234 -1.26 -8.56 -10.97
N GLU A 235 -1.78 -9.63 -10.38
CA GLU A 235 -3.20 -9.98 -10.48
C GLU A 235 -3.78 -10.41 -9.13
N THR A 236 -4.96 -9.90 -8.79
CA THR A 236 -5.71 -10.32 -7.60
C THR A 236 -6.57 -11.54 -7.89
N SER A 237 -7.01 -12.22 -6.83
CA SER A 237 -7.99 -13.32 -6.93
C SER A 237 -9.33 -12.91 -7.55
N SER A 238 -9.67 -11.61 -7.56
CA SER A 238 -10.86 -11.06 -8.22
C SER A 238 -10.66 -10.79 -9.72
N GLY A 239 -9.46 -11.02 -10.27
CA GLY A 239 -9.11 -10.72 -11.65
C GLY A 239 -8.75 -9.25 -11.94
N LYS A 240 -8.62 -8.40 -10.90
CA LYS A 240 -8.09 -7.04 -11.09
C LYS A 240 -6.58 -7.17 -11.31
N ALA A 241 -6.05 -6.51 -12.33
CA ALA A 241 -4.64 -6.66 -12.69
C ALA A 241 -3.99 -5.33 -13.09
N VAL A 242 -2.67 -5.27 -12.90
CA VAL A 242 -1.80 -4.21 -13.42
C VAL A 242 -0.58 -4.87 -14.04
N SER A 243 -0.26 -4.52 -15.28
CA SER A 243 1.00 -4.91 -15.93
C SER A 243 1.97 -3.75 -15.93
N VAL A 244 3.19 -3.99 -15.45
CA VAL A 244 4.26 -3.01 -15.27
C VAL A 244 5.43 -3.39 -16.16
N LEU A 245 5.64 -2.62 -17.22
CA LEU A 245 6.83 -2.70 -18.06
C LEU A 245 7.84 -1.64 -17.59
N SER A 246 9.08 -2.01 -17.33
CA SER A 246 10.07 -1.11 -16.74
C SER A 246 11.46 -1.30 -17.35
N TRP A 247 12.19 -0.21 -17.57
CA TRP A 247 13.53 -0.22 -18.18
C TRP A 247 14.31 1.03 -17.78
N PHE A 248 15.60 1.07 -18.13
CA PHE A 248 16.49 2.22 -17.89
C PHE A 248 17.16 2.69 -19.18
N GLU A 249 17.28 4.00 -19.34
CA GLU A 249 18.12 4.65 -20.36
C GLU A 249 19.15 5.53 -19.62
N GLY A 250 20.35 4.99 -19.39
CA GLY A 250 21.34 5.65 -18.54
C GLY A 250 20.82 5.86 -17.11
N ARG A 251 20.72 7.12 -16.66
CA ARG A 251 20.17 7.49 -15.34
C ARG A 251 18.68 7.80 -15.35
N ARG A 252 18.01 7.60 -16.48
CA ARG A 252 16.57 7.74 -16.61
C ARG A 252 15.89 6.39 -16.38
N GLY A 253 15.09 6.29 -15.33
CA GLY A 253 14.20 5.16 -15.10
C GLY A 253 12.83 5.40 -15.71
N TYR A 254 12.29 4.38 -16.36
CA TYR A 254 10.94 4.41 -16.92
C TYR A 254 10.10 3.24 -16.43
N GLN A 255 8.81 3.50 -16.27
CA GLN A 255 7.80 2.44 -16.17
C GLN A 255 6.55 2.81 -16.97
N LEU A 256 5.94 1.83 -17.61
CA LEU A 256 4.58 1.90 -18.13
C LEU A 256 3.69 0.93 -17.35
N TRP A 257 2.59 1.45 -16.83
CA TRP A 257 1.59 0.66 -16.11
C TRP A 257 0.31 0.64 -16.91
N VAL A 258 -0.27 -0.52 -17.14
CA VAL A 258 -1.61 -0.65 -17.72
C VAL A 258 -2.51 -1.44 -16.78
N ASP A 259 -3.75 -1.01 -16.62
CA ASP A 259 -4.78 -1.60 -15.75
C ASP A 259 -5.37 -2.91 -16.30
N ALA A 260 -4.51 -3.78 -16.83
CA ALA A 260 -4.88 -5.05 -17.42
C ALA A 260 -3.80 -6.11 -17.21
N ASN A 261 -4.19 -7.38 -17.27
CA ASN A 261 -3.28 -8.49 -17.48
C ASN A 261 -3.00 -8.60 -18.99
N VAL A 262 -1.80 -8.19 -19.43
CA VAL A 262 -1.43 -8.13 -20.86
C VAL A 262 -1.18 -9.49 -21.51
N VAL A 263 -1.21 -10.59 -20.74
CA VAL A 263 -1.20 -11.96 -21.28
C VAL A 263 -2.61 -12.42 -21.63
N ARG A 264 -3.62 -11.96 -20.88
CA ARG A 264 -5.04 -12.32 -21.12
C ARG A 264 -5.73 -11.38 -22.10
N VAL A 265 -5.32 -10.13 -22.13
CA VAL A 265 -5.78 -9.11 -23.08
C VAL A 265 -4.63 -8.82 -24.05
N PRO A 266 -4.86 -8.77 -25.38
CA PRO A 266 -3.79 -8.61 -26.38
C PRO A 266 -3.21 -7.18 -26.41
N LEU A 267 -2.69 -6.72 -25.28
CA LEU A 267 -2.11 -5.39 -25.09
C LEU A 267 -0.60 -5.43 -24.92
N ARG A 268 0.02 -6.61 -24.80
CA ARG A 268 1.47 -6.74 -24.60
C ARG A 268 2.26 -6.01 -25.69
N ASP A 269 2.01 -6.33 -26.96
CA ASP A 269 2.74 -5.73 -28.07
C ASP A 269 2.52 -4.22 -28.16
N ARG A 270 1.29 -3.77 -27.84
CA ARG A 270 0.96 -2.34 -27.78
C ARG A 270 1.71 -1.63 -26.66
N LEU A 271 1.83 -2.24 -25.48
CA LEU A 271 2.60 -1.70 -24.35
C LEU A 271 4.08 -1.58 -24.70
N PHE A 272 4.64 -2.58 -25.37
CA PHE A 272 6.03 -2.55 -25.85
C PHE A 272 6.25 -1.51 -26.94
N ALA A 273 5.32 -1.39 -27.90
CA ALA A 273 5.35 -0.37 -28.93
C ALA A 273 5.26 1.05 -28.33
N LEU A 274 4.43 1.25 -27.31
CA LEU A 274 4.36 2.51 -26.56
C LEU A 274 5.69 2.84 -25.89
N ALA A 275 6.30 1.89 -25.19
CA ALA A 275 7.61 2.08 -24.56
C ALA A 275 8.70 2.38 -25.60
N ALA A 276 8.72 1.66 -26.72
CA ALA A 276 9.68 1.85 -27.80
C ALA A 276 9.51 3.20 -28.54
N SER A 277 8.31 3.76 -28.53
CA SER A 277 8.02 5.05 -29.18
C SER A 277 8.55 6.27 -28.43
N LEU A 278 8.99 6.11 -27.18
CA LEU A 278 9.46 7.22 -26.37
C LEU A 278 10.76 7.78 -26.95
N PRO A 279 10.88 9.11 -27.10
CA PRO A 279 12.13 9.72 -27.54
C PRO A 279 13.20 9.56 -26.45
N ARG A 280 14.46 9.71 -26.86
CA ARG A 280 15.60 9.66 -25.93
C ARG A 280 15.44 10.70 -24.83
N ALA A 281 15.77 10.28 -23.61
CA ALA A 281 15.75 11.19 -22.47
C ALA A 281 16.79 12.30 -22.63
N ILE A 282 16.42 13.53 -22.26
CA ILE A 282 17.40 14.57 -21.95
C ILE A 282 17.76 14.40 -20.47
N PRO A 283 19.03 14.14 -20.12
CA PRO A 283 19.42 14.06 -18.71
C PRO A 283 19.32 15.45 -18.06
N ALA A 284 18.85 15.53 -16.81
CA ALA A 284 18.93 16.77 -16.03
C ALA A 284 20.38 17.26 -15.89
N CYS A 285 21.33 16.32 -15.86
CA CYS A 285 22.75 16.57 -15.66
C CYS A 285 23.61 15.96 -16.77
N PRO A 286 23.71 16.65 -17.93
CA PRO A 286 24.43 16.12 -19.09
C PRO A 286 25.95 15.99 -18.89
N ASN A 287 26.52 16.79 -17.97
CA ASN A 287 27.95 16.83 -17.70
C ASN A 287 28.36 15.98 -16.49
N GLU A 288 27.44 15.23 -15.89
CA GLU A 288 27.79 14.37 -14.76
C GLU A 288 28.69 13.23 -15.26
N PRO A 289 29.87 13.01 -14.65
CA PRO A 289 30.75 11.93 -15.08
C PRO A 289 30.05 10.57 -14.94
N PRO A 290 30.28 9.62 -15.86
CA PRO A 290 29.79 8.27 -15.70
C PRO A 290 30.26 7.72 -14.35
N ARG A 291 29.34 7.21 -13.54
CA ARG A 291 29.72 6.64 -12.25
C ARG A 291 30.55 5.37 -12.46
N PRO A 292 31.49 5.06 -11.55
CA PRO A 292 32.21 3.80 -11.58
C PRO A 292 31.23 2.62 -11.63
N PRO A 293 31.58 1.52 -12.32
CA PRO A 293 30.76 0.32 -12.31
C PRO A 293 30.54 -0.17 -10.88
N LEU A 294 29.31 -0.60 -10.59
CA LEU A 294 28.97 -1.21 -9.30
C LEU A 294 29.90 -2.40 -9.04
N ARG A 295 30.49 -2.44 -7.86
CA ARG A 295 31.29 -3.58 -7.39
C ARG A 295 30.35 -4.56 -6.70
N PHE A 296 30.51 -5.84 -6.96
CA PHE A 296 29.71 -6.89 -6.35
C PHE A 296 30.58 -7.75 -5.43
N ASP A 297 30.03 -8.20 -4.32
CA ASP A 297 30.65 -9.21 -3.48
C ASP A 297 30.50 -10.61 -4.09
N ALA A 298 31.05 -11.62 -3.40
CA ALA A 298 31.00 -13.01 -3.86
C ALA A 298 29.56 -13.57 -3.95
N ASP A 299 28.61 -12.94 -3.25
CA ASP A 299 27.21 -13.33 -3.21
C ASP A 299 26.36 -12.57 -4.26
N GLY A 300 27.00 -11.70 -5.07
CA GLY A 300 26.34 -10.91 -6.10
C GLY A 300 25.61 -9.68 -5.57
N ASN A 301 25.84 -9.28 -4.31
CA ASN A 301 25.26 -8.06 -3.76
C ASN A 301 26.12 -6.84 -4.08
N PRO A 302 25.52 -5.67 -4.34
CA PRO A 302 26.28 -4.44 -4.56
C PRO A 302 27.03 -4.04 -3.28
N VAL A 303 28.35 -3.92 -3.39
CA VAL A 303 29.22 -3.46 -2.31
C VAL A 303 28.98 -1.96 -2.12
N ALA A 304 28.57 -1.56 -0.91
CA ALA A 304 28.53 -0.17 -0.54
C ALA A 304 29.97 0.38 -0.51
N GLU A 305 30.33 1.23 -1.48
CA GLU A 305 31.63 1.88 -1.46
C GLU A 305 31.72 2.80 -0.21
N PRO A 306 32.80 2.72 0.57
CA PRO A 306 32.99 3.63 1.68
C PRO A 306 33.02 5.06 1.15
N MET A 307 32.28 5.96 1.80
CA MET A 307 32.42 7.39 1.59
C MET A 307 33.91 7.76 1.68
N PRO A 308 34.47 8.50 0.71
CA PRO A 308 35.87 8.90 0.78
C PRO A 308 36.08 9.68 2.08
N GLN A 309 37.04 9.20 2.90
CA GLN A 309 37.35 9.79 4.21
C GLN A 309 37.85 11.23 4.12
N VAL A 310 38.31 11.64 2.94
CA VAL A 310 38.77 12.99 2.64
C VAL A 310 38.07 13.46 1.36
N LEU A 311 37.23 14.48 1.51
CA LEU A 311 36.67 15.21 0.38
C LEU A 311 37.79 16.06 -0.24
N THR A 312 37.97 15.96 -1.55
CA THR A 312 38.88 16.85 -2.28
C THR A 312 38.44 18.31 -2.14
N GLN A 313 39.35 19.28 -2.30
CA GLN A 313 39.00 20.71 -2.25
C GLN A 313 37.88 21.06 -3.23
N ALA A 314 37.87 20.47 -4.43
CA ALA A 314 36.78 20.63 -5.40
C ALA A 314 35.43 20.07 -4.91
N GLN A 315 35.43 18.97 -4.15
CA GLN A 315 34.23 18.43 -3.52
C GLN A 315 33.76 19.28 -2.34
N MET A 316 34.70 19.82 -1.56
CA MET A 316 34.44 20.78 -0.47
C MET A 316 33.84 22.08 -1.03
N ASP A 317 34.44 22.65 -2.07
CA ASP A 317 33.95 23.87 -2.73
C ASP A 317 32.56 23.66 -3.32
N ALA A 318 32.30 22.48 -3.90
CA ALA A 318 30.98 22.10 -4.39
C ALA A 318 29.94 21.90 -3.26
N ILE A 319 30.36 21.57 -2.03
CA ILE A 319 29.47 21.41 -0.86
C ILE A 319 29.13 22.78 -0.25
N VAL A 320 30.10 23.71 -0.24
CA VAL A 320 29.97 25.06 0.32
C VAL A 320 29.12 25.95 -0.59
N ASP A 321 29.20 25.80 -1.92
CA ASP A 321 28.38 26.55 -2.87
C ASP A 321 26.99 25.90 -3.08
N GLY A 322 26.21 25.82 -2.00
CA GLY A 322 24.84 25.30 -2.00
C GLY A 322 23.86 26.05 -2.91
N SER A 323 24.31 27.11 -3.59
CA SER A 323 23.54 27.89 -4.56
C SER A 323 23.56 27.33 -5.99
N ARG A 324 24.34 26.27 -6.26
CA ARG A 324 24.63 25.75 -7.61
C ARG A 324 24.31 24.26 -7.91
N ARG A 325 23.52 23.52 -7.12
CA ARG A 325 23.32 22.09 -7.41
C ARG A 325 21.94 21.71 -7.98
N PRO A 326 21.83 21.53 -9.31
CA PRO A 326 20.87 20.60 -9.91
C PRO A 326 21.45 19.20 -10.17
N CYS A 327 22.73 18.93 -9.87
CA CYS A 327 23.44 17.68 -10.21
C CYS A 327 24.23 17.07 -9.04
N LYS A 328 24.11 15.75 -8.85
CA LYS A 328 24.68 14.98 -7.71
C LYS A 328 25.34 13.65 -8.11
#